data_AF-A0A6N6KJD4-F1
#
_entry.id   AF-A0A6N6KJD4-F1
#
_cell.length_a   1.000
_cell.length_b   1.000
_cell.length_c   1.000
_cell.angle_alpha   90.00
_cell.angle_beta   90.00
_cell.angle_gamma   90.00
#
_symmetry.space_group_name_H-M   'P 1'
#
loop_
_entity.id
_entity.type
_entity.pdbx_description
1 polymer ?
#
loop_
_entity_poly.entity_id
_entity_poly.type
_entity_poly.pdbx_seq_one_letter_code
_entity_poly.pdbx_strand_id
1 'polypeptide(L)'
;MAQYRWSYTSLQGKRYIVGLFHGPKTGHLMIYVNSKIVQIDFKVFEEKVYSFFLEEDLCEITIKKDNGSYGYDFQINKEVDTPLNRKRKAFNKVNRNRIITMFVGLGVFLAVIITFGISQKRKKEREKERYLQEMLAKKTVSATATIDSVKWSGDQASFYFKFYEGDIQRARIELIDKAAVDLYTQGLPVLKGDEFMMTYYTYNDSTSLKLNEPTNLQLANFMYRAFEQEQKSQSHLSEEELRCRVKCAFRVSGISGLADVYFQAETRESNPWHNRLTYNKLVRDIPFQEAFNEYCLPQ
;
A
#
# COMPACT_ATOMS: atom_id res chain seq x y z
N MET A 1 -32.22 -64.98 10.22
CA MET A 1 -31.56 -65.01 8.90
C MET A 1 -30.82 -63.70 8.75
N ALA A 2 -29.57 -63.73 8.31
CA ALA A 2 -28.76 -62.53 8.14
C ALA A 2 -28.73 -62.15 6.65
N GLN A 3 -29.15 -60.93 6.33
CA GLN A 3 -29.10 -60.39 4.97
C GLN A 3 -28.30 -59.10 4.98
N TYR A 4 -27.22 -59.07 4.21
CA TYR A 4 -26.33 -57.92 4.07
C TYR A 4 -26.31 -57.45 2.62
N ARG A 5 -26.08 -56.15 2.46
CA ARG A 5 -26.03 -55.50 1.15
C ARG A 5 -24.97 -54.41 1.16
N TRP A 6 -24.06 -54.48 0.20
CA TRP A 6 -23.05 -53.47 -0.06
C TRP A 6 -23.28 -52.84 -1.43
N SER A 7 -22.99 -51.55 -1.54
CA SER A 7 -22.97 -50.83 -2.81
C SER A 7 -21.52 -50.64 -3.23
N TYR A 8 -21.14 -51.23 -4.35
CA TYR A 8 -19.81 -51.08 -4.94
C TYR A 8 -19.92 -50.29 -6.25
N THR A 9 -18.96 -49.40 -6.51
CA THR A 9 -18.89 -48.65 -7.77
C THR A 9 -17.55 -48.95 -8.43
N SER A 10 -17.58 -49.44 -9.66
CA SER A 10 -16.40 -49.71 -10.48
C SER A 10 -15.68 -48.42 -10.90
N LEU A 11 -14.45 -48.55 -11.40
CA LEU A 11 -13.69 -47.42 -11.95
C LEU A 11 -14.36 -46.80 -13.19
N GLN A 12 -15.17 -47.59 -13.89
CA GLN A 12 -15.98 -47.18 -15.03
C GLN A 12 -17.27 -46.47 -14.60
N GLY A 13 -17.49 -46.27 -13.29
CA GLY A 13 -18.66 -45.60 -12.72
C GLY A 13 -19.91 -46.47 -12.62
N LYS A 14 -19.83 -47.74 -13.02
CA LYS A 14 -20.96 -48.68 -12.94
C LYS A 14 -21.16 -49.15 -11.50
N ARG A 15 -22.41 -49.04 -11.03
CA ARG A 15 -22.83 -49.44 -9.68
C ARG A 15 -23.28 -50.89 -9.64
N TYR A 16 -22.84 -51.59 -8.59
CA TYR A 16 -23.14 -52.97 -8.28
C TYR A 16 -23.68 -53.07 -6.86
N ILE A 17 -24.78 -53.81 -6.71
CA ILE A 17 -25.35 -54.17 -5.43
C ILE A 17 -24.90 -55.59 -5.14
N VAL A 18 -24.00 -55.75 -4.19
CA VAL A 18 -23.54 -57.05 -3.72
C VAL A 18 -24.36 -57.40 -2.49
N GLY A 19 -25.05 -58.53 -2.53
CA GLY A 19 -25.85 -59.02 -1.41
C GLY A 19 -25.39 -60.38 -0.95
N LEU A 20 -25.49 -60.59 0.36
CA LEU A 20 -25.22 -61.85 1.01
C LEU A 20 -26.44 -62.24 1.82
N PHE A 21 -26.88 -63.47 1.64
CA PHE A 21 -27.80 -64.16 2.52
C PHE A 21 -27.05 -65.27 3.24
N HIS A 22 -27.14 -65.30 4.56
CA HIS A 22 -26.57 -66.38 5.37
C HIS A 22 -27.56 -66.81 6.45
N GLY A 23 -27.75 -68.11 6.61
CA GLY A 23 -28.56 -68.73 7.64
C GLY A 23 -27.68 -69.32 8.75
N PRO A 24 -27.40 -68.61 9.86
CA PRO A 24 -26.48 -69.09 10.91
C PRO A 24 -26.81 -70.46 11.50
N LYS A 25 -28.09 -70.84 11.52
CA LYS A 25 -28.58 -72.12 12.03
C LYS A 25 -28.60 -73.24 10.99
N THR A 26 -28.78 -72.88 9.70
CA THR A 26 -28.90 -73.85 8.60
C THR A 26 -27.61 -74.00 7.79
N GLY A 27 -26.68 -73.06 7.93
CA GLY A 27 -25.45 -72.97 7.14
C GLY A 27 -25.70 -72.66 5.66
N HIS A 28 -26.90 -72.19 5.29
CA HIS A 28 -27.22 -71.85 3.91
C HIS A 28 -26.66 -70.46 3.57
N LEU A 29 -25.91 -70.37 2.49
CA LEU A 29 -25.30 -69.13 2.02
C LEU A 29 -25.62 -68.87 0.55
N MET A 30 -25.91 -67.61 0.23
CA MET A 30 -26.07 -67.15 -1.15
C MET A 30 -25.48 -65.75 -1.30
N ILE A 31 -24.58 -65.58 -2.27
CA ILE A 31 -24.06 -64.28 -2.70
C ILE A 31 -24.71 -63.95 -4.04
N TYR A 32 -25.22 -62.73 -4.17
CA TYR A 32 -25.80 -62.22 -5.41
C TYR A 32 -25.28 -60.83 -5.74
N VAL A 33 -25.25 -60.50 -7.03
CA VAL A 33 -24.85 -59.20 -7.55
C VAL A 33 -25.93 -58.69 -8.48
N ASN A 34 -26.51 -57.52 -8.20
CA ASN A 34 -27.63 -56.95 -8.97
C ASN A 34 -28.75 -57.96 -9.23
N SER A 35 -29.14 -58.69 -8.17
CA SER A 35 -30.17 -59.74 -8.20
C SER A 35 -29.81 -61.02 -8.98
N LYS A 36 -28.57 -61.16 -9.47
CA LYS A 36 -28.06 -62.41 -10.06
C LYS A 36 -27.25 -63.19 -9.04
N ILE A 37 -27.55 -64.46 -8.83
CA ILE A 37 -26.80 -65.33 -7.92
C ILE A 37 -25.41 -65.59 -8.52
N VAL A 38 -24.37 -65.36 -7.72
CA VAL A 38 -22.96 -65.56 -8.10
C VAL A 38 -22.36 -66.75 -7.36
N GLN A 39 -22.77 -67.01 -6.12
CA GLN A 39 -22.31 -68.15 -5.33
C GLN A 39 -23.44 -68.67 -4.45
N ILE A 40 -23.56 -69.99 -4.33
CA ILE A 40 -24.35 -70.67 -3.31
C ILE A 40 -23.42 -71.63 -2.58
N ASP A 41 -23.58 -71.73 -1.26
CA ASP A 41 -22.89 -72.73 -0.46
C ASP A 41 -23.79 -73.23 0.68
N PHE A 42 -23.57 -74.45 1.12
CA PHE A 42 -24.33 -75.08 2.19
C PHE A 42 -23.37 -75.53 3.31
N LYS A 43 -23.89 -75.64 4.53
CA LYS A 43 -23.12 -76.03 5.73
C LYS A 43 -21.98 -75.06 6.06
N VAL A 44 -22.18 -73.76 5.82
CA VAL A 44 -21.24 -72.70 6.19
C VAL A 44 -21.41 -72.37 7.68
N PHE A 45 -20.67 -73.06 8.55
CA PHE A 45 -20.72 -72.85 10.00
C PHE A 45 -19.43 -72.26 10.59
N GLU A 46 -18.38 -72.18 9.78
CA GLU A 46 -17.06 -71.66 10.15
C GLU A 46 -16.66 -70.49 9.27
N GLU A 47 -15.56 -69.83 9.63
CA GLU A 47 -15.02 -68.70 8.87
C GLU A 47 -14.67 -69.12 7.45
N LYS A 48 -15.06 -68.29 6.48
CA LYS A 48 -14.81 -68.58 5.07
C LYS A 48 -14.73 -67.29 4.27
N VAL A 49 -13.83 -67.28 3.30
CA VAL A 49 -13.66 -66.19 2.34
C VAL A 49 -14.17 -66.66 0.98
N TYR A 50 -15.02 -65.86 0.36
CA TYR A 50 -15.51 -66.06 -0.99
C TYR A 50 -14.96 -64.98 -1.90
N SER A 51 -14.20 -65.38 -2.90
CA SER A 51 -13.60 -64.46 -3.87
C SER A 51 -14.33 -64.56 -5.20
N PHE A 52 -14.68 -63.43 -5.80
CA PHE A 52 -15.26 -63.36 -7.13
C PHE A 52 -14.85 -62.06 -7.82
N PHE A 53 -14.88 -62.04 -9.15
CA PHE A 53 -14.55 -60.86 -9.92
C PHE A 53 -15.79 -60.02 -10.23
N LEU A 54 -15.69 -58.72 -9.98
CA LEU A 54 -16.57 -57.72 -10.58
C LEU A 54 -15.74 -56.94 -11.58
N GLU A 55 -15.97 -57.23 -12.86
CA GLU A 55 -15.14 -56.71 -13.95
C GLU A 55 -13.66 -57.11 -13.75
N GLU A 56 -12.78 -56.14 -13.47
CA GLU A 56 -11.35 -56.37 -13.22
C GLU A 56 -10.96 -56.30 -11.72
N ASP A 57 -11.92 -56.04 -10.82
CA ASP A 57 -11.68 -55.99 -9.38
C ASP A 57 -11.97 -57.37 -8.74
N LEU A 58 -10.98 -57.88 -8.00
CA LEU A 58 -11.15 -59.06 -7.16
C LEU A 58 -11.85 -58.65 -5.86
N CYS A 59 -13.08 -59.09 -5.70
CA CYS A 59 -13.90 -58.84 -4.52
C CYS A 59 -13.89 -60.05 -3.60
N GLU A 60 -13.85 -59.80 -2.30
CA GLU A 60 -13.85 -60.83 -1.27
C GLU A 60 -14.96 -60.55 -0.27
N ILE A 61 -15.78 -61.57 -0.01
CA ILE A 61 -16.70 -61.58 1.13
C ILE A 61 -16.11 -62.49 2.19
N THR A 62 -15.81 -61.92 3.35
CA THR A 62 -15.28 -62.65 4.49
C THR A 62 -16.38 -62.85 5.52
N ILE A 63 -16.56 -64.10 5.94
CA ILE A 63 -17.42 -64.46 7.06
C ILE A 63 -16.51 -64.78 8.23
N LYS A 64 -16.69 -64.02 9.32
CA LYS A 64 -15.98 -64.23 10.58
C LYS A 64 -16.94 -64.74 11.64
N LYS A 65 -16.46 -65.57 12.56
CA LYS A 65 -17.26 -66.12 13.64
C LYS A 65 -16.61 -65.73 14.96
N ASP A 66 -17.27 -64.83 15.69
CA ASP A 66 -16.78 -64.32 16.96
C ASP A 66 -17.82 -64.52 18.06
N ASN A 67 -17.45 -65.22 19.14
CA ASN A 67 -18.26 -65.47 20.32
C ASN A 67 -19.70 -65.96 20.04
N GLY A 68 -19.87 -66.84 19.04
CA GLY A 68 -21.17 -67.40 18.66
C GLY A 68 -22.01 -66.51 17.73
N SER A 69 -21.48 -65.37 17.29
CA SER A 69 -22.07 -64.48 16.29
C SER A 69 -21.27 -64.48 14.98
N TYR A 70 -21.90 -64.07 13.87
CA TYR A 70 -21.25 -63.99 12.56
C TYR A 70 -21.09 -62.53 12.13
N GLY A 71 -19.86 -62.15 11.76
CA GLY A 71 -19.52 -60.90 11.09
C GLY A 71 -19.34 -61.10 9.59
N TYR A 72 -19.67 -60.08 8.80
CA TYR A 72 -19.59 -60.13 7.35
C TYR A 72 -18.91 -58.87 6.83
N ASP A 73 -17.88 -59.05 6.02
CA ASP A 73 -17.13 -57.96 5.43
C ASP A 73 -17.01 -58.13 3.92
N PHE A 74 -17.08 -57.01 3.20
CA PHE A 74 -16.89 -56.97 1.75
C PHE A 74 -15.73 -56.03 1.45
N GLN A 75 -14.65 -56.59 0.92
CA GLN A 75 -13.44 -55.86 0.58
C GLN A 75 -13.01 -56.10 -0.86
N ILE A 76 -12.31 -55.11 -1.42
CA ILE A 76 -11.66 -55.23 -2.73
C ILE A 76 -10.21 -55.53 -2.47
N ASN A 77 -9.72 -56.65 -2.97
CA ASN A 77 -8.32 -57.02 -2.82
C ASN A 77 -7.45 -56.20 -3.80
N LYS A 78 -6.81 -55.16 -3.26
CA LYS A 78 -5.93 -54.25 -4.02
C LYS A 78 -4.47 -54.70 -4.02
N GLU A 79 -4.14 -55.76 -3.30
CA GLU A 79 -2.77 -56.22 -3.11
C GLU A 79 -2.36 -57.23 -4.17
N VAL A 80 -3.29 -58.13 -4.52
CA VAL A 80 -3.13 -59.15 -5.57
C VAL A 80 -2.77 -58.50 -6.91
N ASP A 81 -1.88 -59.17 -7.66
CA ASP A 81 -1.40 -58.70 -8.96
C ASP A 81 -2.44 -58.86 -10.07
N THR A 82 -3.44 -57.96 -10.09
CA THR A 82 -4.36 -57.80 -11.21
C THR A 82 -3.86 -56.70 -12.15
N PRO A 83 -4.19 -56.74 -13.46
CA PRO A 83 -3.85 -55.67 -14.41
C PRO A 83 -4.28 -54.28 -13.91
N LEU A 84 -5.43 -54.19 -13.25
CA LEU A 84 -5.96 -52.97 -12.68
C LEU A 84 -5.17 -52.48 -11.46
N ASN A 85 -4.77 -53.38 -10.56
CA ASN A 85 -3.94 -53.03 -9.41
C ASN A 85 -2.54 -52.57 -9.82
N ARG A 86 -1.96 -53.12 -10.91
CA ARG A 86 -0.70 -52.61 -11.48
C ARG A 86 -0.82 -51.16 -11.96
N LYS A 87 -1.89 -50.83 -12.70
CA LYS A 87 -2.16 -49.46 -13.15
C LYS A 87 -2.34 -48.50 -11.97
N ARG A 88 -3.09 -48.90 -10.93
CA ARG A 88 -3.28 -48.12 -9.70
C ARG A 88 -1.94 -47.85 -8.98
N LYS A 89 -1.10 -48.87 -8.79
CA LYS A 89 0.22 -48.73 -8.14
C LYS A 89 1.15 -47.78 -8.92
N ALA A 90 1.18 -47.88 -10.25
CA ALA A 90 1.99 -47.00 -11.10
C ALA A 90 1.54 -45.53 -11.01
N PHE A 91 0.22 -45.29 -11.10
CA PHE A 91 -0.35 -43.95 -11.00
C PHE A 91 -0.07 -43.30 -9.63
N ASN A 92 -0.25 -44.04 -8.55
CA ASN A 92 0.00 -43.56 -7.19
C ASN A 92 1.48 -43.20 -6.96
N LYS A 93 2.42 -43.97 -7.53
CA LYS A 93 3.86 -43.69 -7.43
C LYS A 93 4.23 -42.37 -8.12
N VAL A 94 3.71 -42.14 -9.33
CA VAL A 94 3.96 -40.89 -10.08
C VAL A 94 3.32 -39.70 -9.37
N ASN A 95 2.09 -39.84 -8.88
CA ASN A 95 1.39 -38.76 -8.21
C ASN A 95 2.06 -38.35 -6.88
N ARG A 96 2.56 -39.33 -6.11
CA ARG A 96 3.30 -39.06 -4.87
C ARG A 96 4.55 -38.22 -5.11
N ASN A 97 5.33 -38.55 -6.15
CA ASN A 97 6.54 -37.79 -6.47
C ASN A 97 6.20 -36.36 -6.90
N ARG A 98 5.13 -36.16 -7.68
CA ARG A 98 4.65 -34.83 -8.09
C ARG A 98 4.24 -33.97 -6.88
N ILE A 99 3.51 -34.55 -5.94
CA ILE A 99 3.08 -33.88 -4.71
C ILE A 99 4.31 -33.44 -3.89
N ILE A 100 5.28 -34.34 -3.69
CA ILE A 100 6.53 -34.03 -2.95
C ILE A 100 7.29 -32.88 -3.64
N THR A 101 7.47 -32.95 -4.96
CA THR A 101 8.18 -31.90 -5.71
C THR A 101 7.49 -30.53 -5.61
N MET A 102 6.16 -30.50 -5.62
CA MET A 102 5.39 -29.26 -5.46
C MET A 102 5.60 -28.63 -4.08
N PHE A 103 5.57 -29.43 -3.02
CA PHE A 103 5.78 -28.92 -1.65
C PHE A 103 7.22 -28.42 -1.42
N VAL A 104 8.22 -29.09 -1.97
CA VAL A 104 9.62 -28.63 -1.90
C VAL A 104 9.78 -27.30 -2.66
N GLY A 105 9.22 -27.19 -3.86
CA GLY A 105 9.25 -25.94 -4.64
C GLY A 105 8.61 -24.76 -3.91
N LEU A 106 7.45 -24.98 -3.27
CA LEU A 106 6.76 -23.96 -2.49
C LEU A 106 7.58 -23.50 -1.28
N GLY A 107 8.24 -24.45 -0.58
CA GLY A 107 9.10 -24.13 0.56
C GLY A 107 10.28 -23.24 0.17
N VAL A 108 10.95 -23.53 -0.95
CA VAL A 108 12.06 -22.72 -1.48
C VAL A 108 11.56 -21.32 -1.87
N PHE A 109 10.41 -21.23 -2.53
CA PHE A 109 9.82 -19.95 -2.94
C PHE A 109 9.53 -19.02 -1.74
N LEU A 110 8.93 -19.57 -0.67
CA LEU A 110 8.66 -18.81 0.55
C LEU A 110 9.94 -18.34 1.24
N ALA A 111 10.98 -19.17 1.26
CA ALA A 111 12.28 -18.80 1.84
C ALA A 111 12.92 -17.61 1.08
N VAL A 112 12.80 -17.56 -0.25
CA VAL A 112 13.28 -16.43 -1.06
C VAL A 112 12.51 -15.15 -0.75
N ILE A 113 11.18 -15.22 -0.62
CA ILE A 113 10.37 -14.04 -0.26
C ILE A 113 10.77 -13.49 1.12
N ILE A 114 10.91 -14.38 2.11
CA ILE A 114 11.25 -13.97 3.49
C ILE A 114 12.64 -13.34 3.52
N THR A 115 13.64 -13.96 2.90
CA THR A 115 15.01 -13.42 2.86
C THR A 115 15.09 -12.10 2.11
N PHE A 116 14.35 -11.94 1.01
CA PHE A 116 14.23 -10.68 0.28
C PHE A 116 13.56 -9.59 1.13
N GLY A 117 12.49 -9.92 1.84
CA GLY A 117 11.81 -8.99 2.76
C GLY A 117 12.70 -8.52 3.90
N ILE A 118 13.46 -9.44 4.52
CA ILE A 118 14.45 -9.11 5.56
C ILE A 118 15.55 -8.21 4.98
N SER A 119 16.05 -8.51 3.78
CA SER A 119 17.06 -7.70 3.10
C SER A 119 16.57 -6.28 2.83
N GLN A 120 15.34 -6.11 2.33
CA GLN A 120 14.75 -4.80 2.08
C GLN A 120 14.55 -4.00 3.37
N LYS A 121 14.09 -4.66 4.45
CA LYS A 121 13.95 -4.02 5.76
C LYS A 121 15.30 -3.51 6.29
N ARG A 122 16.34 -4.35 6.23
CA ARG A 122 17.70 -3.98 6.62
C ARG A 122 18.26 -2.82 5.78
N LYS A 123 17.95 -2.78 4.47
CA LYS A 123 18.37 -1.68 3.59
C LYS A 123 17.76 -0.36 4.04
N LYS A 124 16.46 -0.33 4.36
CA LYS A 124 15.77 0.87 4.89
C LYS A 124 16.32 1.29 6.26
N GLU A 125 16.58 0.34 7.15
CA GLU A 125 17.17 0.63 8.47
C GLU A 125 18.57 1.24 8.34
N ARG A 126 19.43 0.69 7.47
CA ARG A 126 20.77 1.25 7.21
C ARG A 126 20.71 2.64 6.59
N GLU A 127 19.75 2.90 5.70
CA GLU A 127 19.57 4.21 5.10
C GLU A 127 19.11 5.25 6.14
N LYS A 128 18.21 4.84 7.05
CA LYS A 128 17.80 5.65 8.20
C LYS A 128 18.96 5.91 9.16
N GLU A 129 19.76 4.90 9.48
CA GLU A 129 20.95 5.05 10.31
C GLU A 129 21.99 5.97 9.66
N ARG A 130 22.24 5.83 8.35
CA ARG A 130 23.16 6.72 7.62
C ARG A 130 22.64 8.16 7.60
N TYR A 131 21.34 8.35 7.35
CA TYR A 131 20.72 9.68 7.44
C TYR A 131 20.84 10.27 8.84
N LEU A 132 20.60 9.48 9.88
CA LEU A 132 20.75 9.91 11.27
C LEU A 132 22.22 10.22 11.61
N GLN A 133 23.16 9.40 11.17
CA GLN A 133 24.60 9.65 11.34
C GLN A 133 25.04 10.90 10.58
N GLU A 134 24.54 11.13 9.36
CA GLU A 134 24.77 12.36 8.62
C GLU A 134 24.14 13.57 9.30
N MET A 135 22.98 13.44 9.93
CA MET A 135 22.32 14.48 10.73
C MET A 135 23.03 14.74 12.07
N LEU A 136 23.67 13.72 12.65
CA LEU A 136 24.51 13.88 13.84
C LEU A 136 25.87 14.50 13.46
N ALA A 137 26.40 14.18 12.28
CA ALA A 137 27.64 14.74 11.75
C ALA A 137 27.45 16.19 11.24
N LYS A 138 26.35 16.45 10.53
CA LYS A 138 25.91 17.79 10.13
C LYS A 138 25.16 18.38 11.31
N LYS A 139 25.85 19.21 12.09
CA LYS A 139 25.33 20.01 13.21
C LYS A 139 24.12 20.92 12.89
N THR A 140 23.53 20.81 11.69
CA THR A 140 22.48 21.64 11.11
C THR A 140 21.52 20.78 10.28
N VAL A 141 20.21 21.02 10.46
CA VAL A 141 19.12 20.43 9.67
C VAL A 141 18.39 21.55 8.95
N SER A 142 18.09 21.40 7.66
CA SER A 142 17.20 22.31 6.94
C SER A 142 15.77 21.75 6.96
N ALA A 143 14.79 22.60 7.29
CA ALA A 143 13.38 22.22 7.35
C ALA A 143 12.49 23.37 6.87
N THR A 144 11.21 23.07 6.64
CA THR A 144 10.17 24.07 6.41
C THR A 144 9.53 24.47 7.73
N ALA A 145 9.53 25.76 8.02
CA ALA A 145 8.82 26.37 9.13
C ALA A 145 7.49 26.96 8.65
N THR A 146 6.41 26.64 9.36
CA THR A 146 5.10 27.27 9.18
C THR A 146 4.89 28.32 10.28
N ILE A 147 4.60 29.55 9.89
CA ILE A 147 4.34 30.65 10.82
C ILE A 147 3.01 30.43 11.55
N ASP A 148 3.03 30.49 12.87
CA ASP A 148 1.85 30.39 13.73
C ASP A 148 1.33 31.77 14.11
N SER A 149 2.22 32.70 14.47
CA SER A 149 1.89 34.11 14.69
C SER A 149 3.14 35.00 14.64
N VAL A 150 2.93 36.29 14.38
CA VAL A 150 3.97 37.34 14.44
C VAL A 150 3.51 38.42 15.41
N LYS A 151 4.33 38.75 16.41
CA LYS A 151 4.04 39.81 17.38
C LYS A 151 5.10 40.90 17.33
N TRP A 152 4.66 42.15 17.19
CA TRP A 152 5.53 43.31 17.14
C TRP A 152 5.67 43.95 18.52
N SER A 153 6.89 44.33 18.88
CA SER A 153 7.21 45.09 20.09
C SER A 153 8.28 46.13 19.73
N GLY A 154 7.84 47.34 19.38
CA GLY A 154 8.73 48.36 18.82
C GLY A 154 9.31 47.90 17.48
N ASP A 155 10.64 47.96 17.36
CA ASP A 155 11.37 47.56 16.15
C ASP A 155 11.76 46.08 16.13
N GLN A 156 11.15 45.25 16.97
CA GLN A 156 11.37 43.80 16.99
C GLN A 156 10.08 43.03 16.71
N ALA A 157 10.21 41.97 15.92
CA ALA A 157 9.16 40.99 15.65
C ALA A 157 9.52 39.65 16.29
N SER A 158 8.61 39.11 17.09
CA SER A 158 8.65 37.72 17.57
C SER A 158 7.90 36.83 16.60
N PHE A 159 8.62 35.99 15.86
CA PHE A 159 8.06 34.98 14.97
C PHE A 159 7.87 33.67 15.71
N TYR A 160 6.62 33.27 15.93
CA TYR A 160 6.26 31.97 16.46
C TYR A 160 6.02 31.03 15.27
N PHE A 161 6.74 29.92 15.21
CA PHE A 161 6.62 28.99 14.09
C PHE A 161 6.76 27.53 14.53
N LYS A 162 6.29 26.63 13.66
CA LYS A 162 6.32 25.18 13.85
C LYS A 162 7.06 24.52 12.71
N PHE A 163 7.81 23.45 13.00
CA PHE A 163 8.49 22.64 11.99
C PHE A 163 8.56 21.18 12.44
N TYR A 164 8.92 20.27 11.53
CA TYR A 164 9.08 18.85 11.83
C TYR A 164 10.56 18.44 11.83
N GLU A 165 10.98 17.74 12.88
CA GLU A 165 12.25 17.02 12.96
C GLU A 165 11.96 15.51 12.89
N GLY A 166 12.07 14.93 11.70
CA GLY A 166 11.55 13.59 11.45
C GLY A 166 10.03 13.58 11.65
N ASP A 167 9.54 12.78 12.59
CA ASP A 167 8.11 12.66 12.92
C ASP A 167 7.68 13.58 14.08
N ILE A 168 8.61 14.36 14.65
CA ILE A 168 8.35 15.18 15.84
C ILE A 168 8.09 16.62 15.42
N GLN A 169 6.91 17.15 15.75
CA GLN A 169 6.62 18.58 15.59
C GLN A 169 7.24 19.40 16.73
N ARG A 170 7.96 20.46 16.39
CA ARG A 170 8.53 21.42 17.33
C ARG A 170 7.96 22.81 17.11
N ALA A 171 7.88 23.59 18.18
CA ALA A 171 7.54 25.01 18.14
C ALA A 171 8.73 25.84 18.63
N ARG A 172 8.98 26.98 17.99
CA ARG A 172 10.08 27.90 18.30
C ARG A 172 9.64 29.35 18.15
N ILE A 173 10.46 30.23 18.72
CA ILE A 173 10.31 31.68 18.66
C ILE A 173 11.64 32.25 18.21
N GLU A 174 11.61 33.14 17.23
CA GLU A 174 12.78 33.89 16.79
C GLU A 174 12.47 35.39 16.81
N LEU A 175 13.41 36.16 17.36
CA LEU A 175 13.34 37.63 17.41
C LEU A 175 14.12 38.17 16.22
N ILE A 176 13.44 38.96 15.39
CA ILE A 176 14.02 39.54 14.18
C ILE A 176 13.69 41.03 14.16
N ASP A 177 14.70 41.86 13.90
CA ASP A 177 14.52 43.30 13.81
C ASP A 177 13.67 43.68 12.59
N LYS A 178 12.84 44.73 12.73
CA LYS A 178 11.92 45.21 11.69
C LYS A 178 12.60 45.45 10.35
N ALA A 179 13.73 46.14 10.36
CA ALA A 179 14.51 46.41 9.15
C ALA A 179 14.97 45.12 8.44
N ALA A 180 15.29 44.07 9.21
CA ALA A 180 15.66 42.78 8.66
C ALA A 180 14.43 42.05 8.08
N VAL A 181 13.28 42.11 8.76
CA VAL A 181 12.02 41.58 8.22
C VAL A 181 11.70 42.25 6.88
N ASP A 182 11.68 43.58 6.86
CA ASP A 182 11.36 44.37 5.66
C ASP A 182 12.33 44.06 4.51
N LEU A 183 13.62 43.93 4.80
CA LEU A 183 14.64 43.56 3.83
C LEU A 183 14.44 42.13 3.30
N TYR A 184 14.16 41.16 4.16
CA TYR A 184 14.08 39.76 3.76
C TYR A 184 12.77 39.42 3.06
N THR A 185 11.66 40.03 3.45
CA THR A 185 10.35 39.83 2.82
C THR A 185 10.09 40.81 1.69
N GLN A 186 11.02 41.74 1.44
CA GLN A 186 10.87 42.83 0.48
C GLN A 186 9.57 43.61 0.74
N GLY A 187 9.28 43.85 2.02
CA GLY A 187 8.09 44.56 2.49
C GLY A 187 6.78 43.77 2.48
N LEU A 188 6.71 42.56 1.90
CA LEU A 188 5.48 41.76 1.96
C LEU A 188 5.18 41.33 3.40
N PRO A 189 3.89 41.35 3.82
CA PRO A 189 3.51 40.95 5.15
C PRO A 189 3.63 39.43 5.32
N VAL A 190 4.22 39.03 6.46
CA VAL A 190 4.25 37.64 6.90
C VAL A 190 3.03 37.36 7.76
N LEU A 191 2.23 36.39 7.34
CA LEU A 191 0.96 36.01 7.95
C LEU A 191 1.03 34.60 8.54
N LYS A 192 0.05 34.29 9.39
CA LYS A 192 -0.13 32.93 9.89
C LYS A 192 -0.36 31.97 8.72
N GLY A 193 0.29 30.81 8.77
CA GLY A 193 0.27 29.79 7.73
C GLY A 193 1.36 29.97 6.66
N ASP A 194 2.10 31.08 6.68
CA ASP A 194 3.19 31.26 5.72
C ASP A 194 4.33 30.26 5.96
N GLU A 195 5.02 29.88 4.89
CA GLU A 195 6.07 28.87 4.92
C GLU A 195 7.43 29.41 4.46
N PHE A 196 8.44 29.20 5.29
CA PHE A 196 9.81 29.62 5.01
C PHE A 196 10.79 28.48 5.27
N MET A 197 11.93 28.51 4.60
CA MET A 197 13.04 27.64 4.94
C MET A 197 13.60 28.04 6.31
N MET A 198 14.10 27.07 7.06
CA MET A 198 14.76 27.30 8.33
C MET A 198 15.93 26.36 8.52
N THR A 199 16.89 26.77 9.35
CA THR A 199 18.03 25.94 9.78
C THR A 199 17.91 25.67 11.27
N TYR A 200 17.86 24.39 11.65
CA TYR A 200 17.88 23.93 13.03
C TYR A 200 19.27 23.43 13.40
N TYR A 201 19.88 24.03 14.42
CA TYR A 201 21.21 23.70 14.90
C TYR A 201 21.10 22.76 16.10
N THR A 202 21.34 21.46 15.86
CA THR A 202 21.10 20.39 16.85
C THR A 202 22.02 20.46 18.08
N TYR A 203 23.19 21.08 17.95
CA TYR A 203 24.19 21.14 19.03
C TYR A 203 23.86 22.14 20.15
N ASN A 204 23.05 23.15 19.86
CA ASN A 204 22.67 24.19 20.83
C ASN A 204 21.16 24.45 20.86
N ASP A 205 20.36 23.58 20.23
CA ASP A 205 18.91 23.69 20.09
C ASP A 205 18.43 25.04 19.51
N SER A 206 19.26 25.71 18.70
CA SER A 206 18.92 27.01 18.11
C SER A 206 18.32 26.89 16.72
N THR A 207 17.60 27.91 16.29
CA THR A 207 17.00 28.01 14.96
C THR A 207 17.41 29.28 14.25
N SER A 208 17.40 29.25 12.93
CA SER A 208 17.47 30.44 12.08
C SER A 208 16.41 30.34 10.99
N LEU A 209 15.39 31.18 11.09
CA LEU A 209 14.33 31.34 10.11
C LEU A 209 14.86 32.16 8.92
N LYS A 210 14.71 31.63 7.70
CA LYS A 210 15.19 32.26 6.47
C LYS A 210 14.02 32.95 5.76
N LEU A 211 13.66 34.15 6.22
CA LEU A 211 12.57 34.94 5.62
C LEU A 211 12.83 35.33 4.16
N ASN A 212 14.10 35.37 3.75
CA ASN A 212 14.54 35.62 2.38
C ASN A 212 14.49 34.37 1.48
N GLU A 213 14.16 33.20 2.03
CA GLU A 213 14.05 31.93 1.33
C GLU A 213 12.64 31.33 1.52
N PRO A 214 11.60 31.96 0.94
CA PRO A 214 10.25 31.40 0.98
C PRO A 214 10.18 30.07 0.22
N THR A 215 9.28 29.18 0.64
CA THR A 215 9.02 27.96 -0.13
C THR A 215 8.33 28.28 -1.46
N ASN A 216 8.33 27.33 -2.41
CA ASN A 216 7.57 27.49 -3.66
C ASN A 216 6.08 27.71 -3.40
N LEU A 217 5.53 27.06 -2.37
CA LEU A 217 4.15 27.26 -1.94
C LEU A 217 3.96 28.69 -1.42
N GLN A 218 4.91 29.21 -0.65
CA GLN A 218 4.84 30.58 -0.15
C GLN A 218 4.96 31.63 -1.26
N LEU A 219 5.80 31.41 -2.28
CA LEU A 219 5.86 32.26 -3.46
C LEU A 219 4.50 32.30 -4.18
N ALA A 220 3.82 31.15 -4.30
CA ALA A 220 2.47 31.09 -4.85
C ALA A 220 1.46 31.87 -4.00
N ASN A 221 1.55 31.79 -2.67
CA ASN A 221 0.72 32.57 -1.77
C ASN A 221 0.96 34.08 -1.92
N PHE A 222 2.21 34.52 -2.06
CA PHE A 222 2.53 35.93 -2.31
C PHE A 222 1.95 36.41 -3.65
N MET A 223 2.08 35.63 -4.73
CA MET A 223 1.44 35.95 -6.01
C MET A 223 -0.08 36.04 -5.88
N TYR A 224 -0.70 35.12 -5.14
CA TYR A 224 -2.15 35.14 -4.92
C TYR A 224 -2.61 36.40 -4.16
N ARG A 225 -1.89 36.80 -3.10
CA ARG A 225 -2.18 38.04 -2.36
C ARG A 225 -2.06 39.29 -3.22
N ALA A 226 -0.98 39.37 -4.02
CA ALA A 226 -0.81 40.47 -4.96
C ALA A 226 -1.95 40.51 -5.99
N PHE A 227 -2.38 39.36 -6.50
CA PHE A 227 -3.53 39.25 -7.39
C PHE A 227 -4.84 39.72 -6.75
N GLU A 228 -5.14 39.33 -5.50
CA GLU A 228 -6.33 39.79 -4.80
C GLU A 228 -6.34 41.33 -4.64
N GLN A 229 -5.18 41.93 -4.41
CA GLN A 229 -5.07 43.38 -4.33
C GLN A 229 -5.22 44.06 -5.70
N GLU A 230 -4.61 43.50 -6.75
CA GLU A 230 -4.76 43.99 -8.12
C GLU A 230 -6.22 43.93 -8.56
N GLN A 231 -6.93 42.84 -8.27
CA GLN A 231 -8.35 42.69 -8.59
C GLN A 231 -9.23 43.73 -7.89
N LYS A 232 -8.93 44.06 -6.62
CA LYS A 232 -9.64 45.13 -5.89
C LYS A 232 -9.38 46.50 -6.50
N SER A 233 -8.15 46.75 -6.96
CA SER A 233 -7.71 48.06 -7.44
C SER A 233 -8.04 48.31 -8.91
N GLN A 234 -8.12 47.25 -9.71
CA GLN A 234 -8.29 47.27 -11.17
C GLN A 234 -9.51 46.44 -11.60
N SER A 235 -10.65 46.67 -10.99
CA SER A 235 -11.89 45.90 -11.20
C SER A 235 -12.47 45.93 -12.62
N HIS A 236 -11.94 46.80 -13.48
CA HIS A 236 -12.34 46.92 -14.89
C HIS A 236 -11.56 45.98 -15.83
N LEU A 237 -10.46 45.38 -15.38
CA LEU A 237 -9.65 44.45 -16.17
C LEU A 237 -10.16 43.01 -16.03
N SER A 238 -9.89 42.18 -17.03
CA SER A 238 -10.23 40.76 -16.99
C SER A 238 -9.38 40.00 -15.96
N GLU A 239 -9.90 38.91 -15.42
CA GLU A 239 -9.15 38.07 -14.47
C GLU A 239 -7.83 37.56 -15.06
N GLU A 240 -7.83 37.18 -16.33
CA GLU A 240 -6.65 36.69 -17.05
C GLU A 240 -5.57 37.78 -17.16
N GLU A 241 -5.97 39.00 -17.51
CA GLU A 241 -5.07 40.15 -17.58
C GLU A 241 -4.47 40.47 -16.20
N LEU A 242 -5.29 40.50 -15.16
CA LEU A 242 -4.85 40.74 -13.78
C LEU A 242 -3.82 39.70 -13.32
N ARG A 243 -4.09 38.41 -13.56
CA ARG A 243 -3.15 37.32 -13.25
C ARG A 243 -1.85 37.49 -14.02
N CYS A 244 -1.92 37.91 -15.28
CA CYS A 244 -0.74 38.08 -16.10
C CYS A 244 0.12 39.27 -15.69
N ARG A 245 -0.49 40.41 -15.30
CA ARG A 245 0.21 41.56 -14.72
C ARG A 245 1.01 41.18 -13.48
N VAL A 246 0.40 40.43 -12.56
CA VAL A 246 1.07 39.95 -11.33
C VAL A 246 2.25 39.03 -11.67
N LYS A 247 2.09 38.13 -12.63
CA LYS A 247 3.18 37.27 -13.10
C LYS A 247 4.32 38.09 -13.72
N CYS A 248 4.01 39.12 -14.51
CA CYS A 248 5.02 40.02 -15.08
C CYS A 248 5.76 40.79 -13.98
N ALA A 249 5.04 41.30 -12.97
CA ALA A 249 5.64 41.98 -11.82
C ALA A 249 6.65 41.08 -11.10
N PHE A 250 6.27 39.83 -10.82
CA PHE A 250 7.18 38.85 -10.22
C PHE A 250 8.36 38.50 -11.13
N ARG A 251 8.14 38.39 -12.43
CA ARG A 251 9.21 38.03 -13.37
C ARG A 251 10.27 39.11 -13.50
N VAL A 252 9.86 40.37 -13.54
CA VAL A 252 10.76 41.51 -13.73
C VAL A 252 11.46 41.88 -12.43
N SER A 253 10.74 41.88 -11.31
CA SER A 253 11.23 42.46 -10.05
C SER A 253 11.15 41.51 -8.86
N GLY A 254 10.86 40.23 -9.08
CA GLY A 254 10.77 39.22 -8.03
C GLY A 254 9.71 39.56 -6.97
N ILE A 255 10.03 39.27 -5.71
CA ILE A 255 9.15 39.54 -4.57
C ILE A 255 8.89 41.04 -4.41
N SER A 256 9.87 41.89 -4.73
CA SER A 256 9.73 43.35 -4.68
C SER A 256 8.64 43.84 -5.65
N GLY A 257 8.56 43.25 -6.85
CA GLY A 257 7.48 43.54 -7.80
C GLY A 257 6.10 43.12 -7.28
N LEU A 258 6.01 42.00 -6.56
CA LEU A 258 4.77 41.60 -5.88
C LEU A 258 4.39 42.57 -4.76
N ALA A 259 5.37 43.10 -4.03
CA ALA A 259 5.15 44.11 -3.00
C ALA A 259 4.62 45.42 -3.59
N ASP A 260 5.17 45.87 -4.73
CA ASP A 260 4.65 47.03 -5.46
C ASP A 260 3.18 46.85 -5.85
N VAL A 261 2.80 45.67 -6.35
CA VAL A 261 1.41 45.33 -6.65
C VAL A 261 0.54 45.28 -5.39
N TYR A 262 1.03 44.66 -4.32
CA TYR A 262 0.30 44.50 -3.06
C TYR A 262 0.06 45.84 -2.34
N PHE A 263 0.96 46.81 -2.46
CA PHE A 263 0.81 48.13 -1.83
C PHE A 263 0.44 49.24 -2.83
N GLN A 264 -0.09 48.90 -4.01
CA GLN A 264 -0.41 49.87 -5.06
C GLN A 264 -1.40 50.99 -4.65
N ALA A 265 -2.18 50.76 -3.59
CA ALA A 265 -3.14 51.73 -3.06
C ALA A 265 -2.53 52.62 -1.94
N GLU A 266 -1.37 52.26 -1.39
CA GLU A 266 -0.74 53.00 -0.29
C GLU A 266 -0.09 54.30 -0.78
N THR A 267 0.03 55.26 0.13
CA THR A 267 0.83 56.48 -0.09
C THR A 267 2.29 56.25 0.31
N ARG A 268 3.17 57.13 -0.15
CA ARG A 268 4.61 57.06 0.16
C ARG A 268 4.88 57.28 1.65
N GLU A 269 4.04 58.04 2.33
CA GLU A 269 4.13 58.29 3.77
C GLU A 269 3.76 57.03 4.58
N SER A 270 2.76 56.28 4.12
CA SER A 270 2.32 55.01 4.74
C SER A 270 3.36 53.91 4.51
N ASN A 271 3.82 53.76 3.27
CA ASN A 271 4.86 52.79 2.90
C ASN A 271 5.88 53.44 1.94
N PRO A 272 7.05 53.89 2.46
CA PRO A 272 8.07 54.56 1.66
C PRO A 272 8.69 53.69 0.56
N TRP A 273 8.62 52.37 0.70
CA TRP A 273 9.29 51.40 -0.15
C TRP A 273 8.40 50.88 -1.27
N HIS A 274 7.13 50.60 -0.95
CA HIS A 274 6.15 50.06 -1.89
C HIS A 274 4.84 50.82 -1.77
N ASN A 275 4.44 51.50 -2.83
CA ASN A 275 3.27 52.37 -2.82
C ASN A 275 2.76 52.60 -4.24
N ARG A 276 1.73 53.43 -4.38
CA ARG A 276 1.16 53.79 -5.68
C ARG A 276 2.19 54.31 -6.70
N LEU A 277 3.23 55.04 -6.26
CA LEU A 277 4.25 55.57 -7.19
C LEU A 277 5.18 54.47 -7.69
N THR A 278 5.59 53.54 -6.82
CA THR A 278 6.47 52.43 -7.22
C THR A 278 5.73 51.44 -8.10
N TYR A 279 4.47 51.15 -7.81
CA TYR A 279 3.58 50.41 -8.72
C TYR A 279 3.47 51.07 -10.09
N ASN A 280 3.13 52.36 -10.14
CA ASN A 280 3.01 53.08 -11.41
C ASN A 280 4.33 53.10 -12.19
N LYS A 281 5.47 53.17 -11.49
CA LYS A 281 6.78 53.06 -12.11
C LYS A 281 7.00 51.65 -12.69
N LEU A 282 6.73 50.61 -11.91
CA LEU A 282 6.86 49.21 -12.32
C LEU A 282 6.07 48.94 -13.59
N VAL A 283 4.76 49.27 -13.60
CA VAL A 283 3.91 48.96 -14.76
C VAL A 283 4.25 49.82 -15.98
N ARG A 284 4.91 50.97 -15.83
CA ARG A 284 5.36 51.80 -16.96
C ARG A 284 6.77 51.47 -17.42
N ASP A 285 7.49 50.61 -16.69
CA ASP A 285 8.87 50.28 -17.00
C ASP A 285 8.95 49.43 -18.26
N ILE A 286 9.99 49.65 -19.06
CA ILE A 286 10.15 48.98 -20.37
C ILE A 286 10.18 47.45 -20.21
N PRO A 287 10.95 46.86 -19.28
CA PRO A 287 10.96 45.41 -19.08
C PRO A 287 9.59 44.84 -18.70
N PHE A 288 8.78 45.59 -17.95
CA PHE A 288 7.42 45.16 -17.62
C PHE A 288 6.52 45.19 -18.85
N GLN A 289 6.56 46.27 -19.63
CA GLN A 289 5.78 46.40 -20.86
C GLN A 289 6.14 45.33 -21.90
N GLU A 290 7.43 45.02 -22.05
CA GLU A 290 7.91 43.93 -22.92
C GLU A 290 7.38 42.57 -22.45
N ALA A 291 7.54 42.25 -21.16
CA ALA A 291 7.01 41.01 -20.60
C ALA A 291 5.48 40.92 -20.74
N PHE A 292 4.77 42.02 -20.50
CA PHE A 292 3.32 42.06 -20.63
C PHE A 292 2.88 41.83 -22.09
N ASN A 293 3.53 42.46 -23.06
CA ASN A 293 3.22 42.28 -24.48
C ASN A 293 3.55 40.86 -24.97
N GLU A 294 4.66 40.27 -24.51
CA GLU A 294 5.08 38.92 -24.91
C GLU A 294 4.15 37.83 -24.34
N TYR A 295 3.71 37.99 -23.08
CA TYR A 295 3.06 36.90 -22.33
C TYR A 295 1.57 37.11 -22.04
N CYS A 296 1.04 38.32 -22.15
CA CYS A 296 -0.32 38.65 -21.70
C CYS A 296 -1.28 39.08 -22.81
N LEU A 297 -0.77 39.63 -23.91
CA LEU A 297 -1.61 39.98 -25.05
C LEU A 297 -1.74 38.76 -25.97
N PRO A 298 -2.97 38.44 -26.44
CA PRO A 298 -3.11 37.44 -27.49
C PRO A 298 -2.33 37.90 -28.73
N GLN A 299 -1.47 37.02 -29.25
CA GLN A 299 -0.81 37.22 -30.54
C GLN A 299 -1.82 37.20 -31.69
#